data_AF-A0A7S4ND88-F1
#
_entry.id   AF-A0A7S4ND88-F1
#
_cell.length_a   1.000
_cell.length_b   1.000
_cell.length_c   1.000
_cell.angle_alpha   90.00
_cell.angle_beta   90.00
_cell.angle_gamma   90.00
#
_symmetry.space_group_name_H-M   'P 1'
#
loop_
_entity.id
_entity.type
_entity.pdbx_description
1 polymer ?
#
loop_
_entity_poly.entity_id
_entity_poly.type
_entity_poly.pdbx_seq_one_letter_code
_entity_poly.pdbx_strand_id
1 'polypeptide(L)'
;VPVEPKVLRWSVLADPAISIFWAMCYVMGIMAARRNTPLNGGRILISTAWLVSFMYVVCAMLDFIQCEFQGNGIGSVCHGYWSLSTSAFIWVGLFFAHVRQQYFYVVVFFLQGAYCFYFTTFAQNAQWAIYLFYVYGTVLLGLAISMPVMYYLKLRAIYEELEEKSNAFSEAWNRMRRNEADMLQRLYQLTRQVNSLLLVARQTERRGLGRKAMILMGLYKPRISKRLKMGQRSNDIELLYKEAQQLSGPFQDFVARWNAHGVVKQGNIKTCSRALQKVVRSYERDCSKLTDLVRCSIVVKDLTELTRWVEHLMRTSEVAFGYEKRFPHRGKVQPDGAEESEGEGVELSKKFMSITCIKNRYDPAYNKHETVGYRDVCVCVEVGYIKSSIMNSCMLVPLSEWETTEGLHRHICEMQVSCLPCPAPAVWLADRRGYLFL
;
A
#
# COMPACT_ATOMS: atom_id res chain seq x y z
N VAL A 1 21.57 55.15 17.07
CA VAL A 1 21.82 54.19 15.97
C VAL A 1 22.14 52.87 16.63
N PRO A 2 21.43 51.77 16.30
CA PRO A 2 21.72 50.44 16.82
C PRO A 2 23.18 50.09 16.52
N VAL A 3 23.89 49.60 17.53
CA VAL A 3 25.32 49.27 17.43
C VAL A 3 25.47 47.75 17.46
N GLU A 4 26.42 47.25 16.71
CA GLU A 4 26.81 45.84 16.74
C GLU A 4 27.18 45.40 18.18
N PRO A 5 26.54 44.34 18.73
CA PRO A 5 26.87 43.85 20.07
C PRO A 5 28.35 43.45 20.13
N LYS A 6 29.07 43.89 21.17
CA LYS A 6 30.50 43.59 21.36
C LYS A 6 30.80 42.19 21.90
N VAL A 7 29.77 41.43 22.27
CA VAL A 7 29.89 40.06 22.79
C VAL A 7 29.53 39.03 21.72
N LEU A 8 30.01 37.80 21.92
CA LEU A 8 29.76 36.66 21.05
C LEU A 8 28.26 36.51 20.76
N ARG A 9 27.90 36.44 19.47
CA ARG A 9 26.52 36.28 19.01
C ARG A 9 26.10 34.82 19.07
N TRP A 10 24.95 34.56 19.68
CA TRP A 10 24.38 33.21 19.75
C TRP A 10 24.08 32.62 18.37
N SER A 11 23.56 33.43 17.46
CA SER A 11 23.26 33.04 16.07
C SER A 11 24.50 32.52 15.34
N VAL A 12 25.63 33.22 15.47
CA VAL A 12 26.91 32.86 14.84
C VAL A 12 27.51 31.60 15.44
N LEU A 13 27.36 31.40 16.76
CA LEU A 13 27.86 30.19 17.44
C LEU A 13 26.99 28.96 17.12
N ALA A 14 25.68 29.14 17.02
CA ALA A 14 24.74 28.05 16.79
C ALA A 14 24.75 27.53 15.35
N ASP A 15 25.05 28.37 14.37
CA ASP A 15 24.94 28.02 12.95
C ASP A 15 25.82 26.82 12.51
N PRO A 16 27.10 26.71 12.92
CA PRO A 16 27.90 25.50 12.67
C PRO A 16 27.32 24.25 13.34
N ALA A 17 26.81 24.38 14.56
CA ALA A 17 26.23 23.25 15.30
C ALA A 17 24.93 22.76 14.65
N ILE A 18 24.06 23.69 14.23
CA ILE A 18 22.84 23.39 13.49
C ILE A 18 23.17 22.75 12.14
N SER A 19 24.19 23.24 11.43
CA SER A 19 24.65 22.70 10.15
C SER A 19 25.19 21.26 10.27
N ILE A 20 25.99 21.00 11.31
CA ILE A 20 26.49 19.64 11.61
C ILE A 20 25.33 18.71 11.95
N PHE A 21 24.40 19.16 12.80
CA PHE A 21 23.21 18.39 13.16
C PHE A 21 22.36 18.06 11.93
N TRP A 22 22.13 19.05 11.06
CA TRP A 22 21.44 18.90 9.80
C TRP A 22 22.07 17.82 8.92
N ALA A 23 23.38 17.89 8.70
CA ALA A 23 24.11 16.95 7.88
C ALA A 23 24.03 15.52 8.43
N MET A 24 24.21 15.34 9.75
CA MET A 24 24.09 14.03 10.39
C MET A 24 22.69 13.43 10.23
N CYS A 25 21.65 14.22 10.50
CA CYS A 25 20.26 13.78 10.35
C CYS A 25 19.89 13.47 8.90
N TYR A 26 20.43 14.21 7.95
CA TYR A 26 20.24 13.94 6.52
C TYR A 26 20.81 12.57 6.13
N VAL A 27 22.04 12.27 6.57
CA VAL A 27 22.67 10.95 6.37
C VAL A 27 21.85 9.84 7.04
N MET A 28 21.39 10.05 8.28
CA MET A 28 20.50 9.10 8.96
C MET A 28 19.20 8.86 8.19
N GLY A 29 18.59 9.91 7.62
CA GLY A 29 17.41 9.82 6.77
C GLY A 29 17.65 8.97 5.53
N ILE A 30 18.78 9.16 4.84
CA ILE A 30 19.19 8.34 3.68
C ILE A 30 19.40 6.88 4.09
N MET A 31 20.10 6.63 5.19
CA MET A 31 20.35 5.29 5.69
C MET A 31 19.03 4.59 6.06
N ALA A 32 18.10 5.29 6.70
CA ALA A 32 16.77 4.78 7.02
C ALA A 32 15.92 4.52 5.76
N ALA A 33 16.01 5.38 4.73
CA ALA A 33 15.34 5.17 3.45
C ALA A 33 15.82 3.89 2.74
N ARG A 34 17.14 3.63 2.82
CA ARG A 34 17.76 2.42 2.25
C ARG A 34 17.38 1.17 3.04
N ARG A 35 17.56 1.17 4.37
CA ARG A 35 17.38 -0.02 5.22
C ARG A 35 15.92 -0.38 5.48
N ASN A 36 15.05 0.61 5.71
CA ASN A 36 13.66 0.39 6.09
C ASN A 36 12.73 0.66 4.89
N THR A 37 12.17 1.86 4.83
CA THR A 37 11.23 2.29 3.79
C THR A 37 11.55 3.74 3.40
N PRO A 38 11.30 4.14 2.14
CA PRO A 38 11.50 5.52 1.70
C PRO A 38 10.63 6.50 2.50
N LEU A 39 9.44 6.04 2.95
CA LEU A 39 8.54 6.82 3.81
C LEU A 39 9.17 7.11 5.17
N ASN A 40 9.83 6.15 5.80
CA ASN A 40 10.51 6.38 7.08
C ASN A 40 11.70 7.32 6.92
N GLY A 41 12.49 7.17 5.86
CA GLY A 41 13.55 8.12 5.54
C GLY A 41 13.01 9.52 5.30
N GLY A 42 11.94 9.66 4.50
CA GLY A 42 11.25 10.93 4.28
C GLY A 42 10.71 11.56 5.55
N ARG A 43 10.12 10.78 6.46
CA ARG A 43 9.67 11.25 7.78
C ARG A 43 10.83 11.81 8.61
N ILE A 44 11.96 11.11 8.66
CA ILE A 44 13.15 11.59 9.37
C ILE A 44 13.62 12.92 8.76
N LEU A 45 13.73 13.00 7.44
CA LEU A 45 14.15 14.22 6.75
C LEU A 45 13.21 15.41 7.02
N ILE A 46 11.89 15.19 6.95
CA ILE A 46 10.88 16.22 7.22
C ILE A 46 10.93 16.64 8.70
N SER A 47 11.02 15.70 9.63
CA SER A 47 11.13 16.01 11.06
C SER A 47 12.41 16.79 11.38
N THR A 48 13.53 16.45 10.74
CA THR A 48 14.77 17.22 10.86
C THR A 48 14.61 18.64 10.32
N ALA A 49 13.95 18.82 9.17
CA ALA A 49 13.59 20.13 8.61
C ALA A 49 12.80 21.00 9.58
N TRP A 50 11.77 20.44 10.22
CA TRP A 50 11.01 21.14 11.25
C TRP A 50 11.86 21.51 12.46
N LEU A 51 12.68 20.57 12.95
CA LEU A 51 13.52 20.79 14.12
C LEU A 51 14.56 21.89 13.88
N VAL A 52 15.28 21.84 12.75
CA VAL A 52 16.26 22.89 12.40
C VAL A 52 15.58 24.23 12.18
N SER A 53 14.43 24.26 11.53
CA SER A 53 13.67 25.50 11.40
C SER A 53 13.26 26.09 12.75
N PHE A 54 12.88 25.25 13.71
CA PHE A 54 12.56 25.68 15.07
C PHE A 54 13.81 26.20 15.80
N MET A 55 14.95 25.51 15.67
CA MET A 55 16.22 25.98 16.24
C MET A 55 16.61 27.36 15.70
N TYR A 56 16.41 27.63 14.40
CA TYR A 56 16.65 28.95 13.82
C TYR A 56 15.70 30.03 14.36
N VAL A 57 14.42 29.71 14.63
CA VAL A 57 13.50 30.66 15.29
C VAL A 57 13.98 30.98 16.71
N VAL A 58 14.41 29.98 17.48
CA VAL A 58 14.96 30.19 18.82
C VAL A 58 16.24 31.05 18.76
N CYS A 59 17.15 30.76 17.82
CA CYS A 59 18.35 31.57 17.61
C CYS A 59 17.99 33.02 17.26
N ALA A 60 16.97 33.24 16.42
CA ALA A 60 16.51 34.57 16.09
C ALA A 60 15.98 35.33 17.31
N MET A 61 15.15 34.67 18.13
CA MET A 61 14.63 35.26 19.37
C MET A 61 15.76 35.65 20.34
N LEU A 62 16.74 34.76 20.52
CA LEU A 62 17.92 35.04 21.37
C LEU A 62 18.75 36.20 20.82
N ASP A 63 18.93 36.27 19.50
CA ASP A 63 19.67 37.35 18.84
C ASP A 63 18.93 38.70 19.00
N PHE A 64 17.60 38.73 18.85
CA PHE A 64 16.81 39.95 19.09
C PHE A 64 16.90 40.43 20.54
N ILE A 65 16.81 39.50 21.51
CA ILE A 65 17.02 39.82 22.93
C ILE A 65 18.42 40.43 23.11
N GLN A 66 19.45 39.83 22.52
CA GLN A 66 20.82 40.31 22.61
C GLN A 66 20.98 41.71 21.99
N CYS A 67 20.42 41.95 20.80
CA CYS A 67 20.42 43.25 20.13
C CYS A 67 19.69 44.33 20.95
N GLU A 68 18.56 43.99 21.58
CA GLU A 68 17.81 44.93 22.40
C GLU A 68 18.62 45.37 23.63
N PHE A 69 19.16 44.40 24.39
CA PHE A 69 19.84 44.70 25.65
C PHE A 69 21.28 45.20 25.49
N GLN A 70 21.98 44.84 24.41
CA GLN A 70 23.42 45.15 24.24
C GLN A 70 23.73 46.02 23.02
N GLY A 71 22.83 46.04 22.03
CA GLY A 71 22.99 46.77 20.78
C GLY A 71 22.26 48.13 20.75
N ASN A 72 21.71 48.58 21.87
CA ASN A 72 20.86 49.79 21.97
C ASN A 72 19.62 49.72 21.06
N GLY A 73 19.02 48.53 20.93
CA GLY A 73 17.75 48.30 20.24
C GLY A 73 17.84 47.30 19.07
N ILE A 74 16.70 46.73 18.71
CA ILE A 74 16.56 45.89 17.51
C ILE A 74 16.69 46.75 16.25
N GLY A 75 17.78 46.54 15.51
CA GLY A 75 18.06 47.25 14.26
C GLY A 75 18.42 46.31 13.11
N SER A 76 18.66 46.88 11.92
CA SER A 76 19.04 46.14 10.70
C SER A 76 20.33 45.33 10.82
N VAL A 77 21.15 45.61 11.84
CA VAL A 77 22.40 44.90 12.16
C VAL A 77 22.13 43.59 12.92
N CYS A 78 20.89 43.33 13.36
CA CYS A 78 20.55 42.12 14.09
C CYS A 78 20.47 40.91 13.13
N HIS A 79 21.20 39.84 13.44
CA HIS A 79 21.23 38.63 12.62
C HIS A 79 19.95 37.79 12.75
N GLY A 80 19.14 38.04 13.77
CA GLY A 80 17.85 37.35 13.96
C GLY A 80 16.92 37.44 12.75
N TYR A 81 17.00 38.51 11.95
CA TYR A 81 16.25 38.63 10.69
C TYR A 81 16.64 37.57 9.66
N TRP A 82 17.93 37.22 9.56
CA TRP A 82 18.40 36.17 8.65
C TRP A 82 17.93 34.79 9.11
N SER A 83 18.04 34.50 10.42
CA SER A 83 17.56 33.24 10.98
C SER A 83 16.05 33.06 10.80
N LEU A 84 15.23 34.10 11.04
CA LEU A 84 13.79 34.06 10.75
C LEU A 84 13.49 33.84 9.27
N SER A 85 14.21 34.53 8.38
CA SER A 85 14.03 34.38 6.94
C SER A 85 14.34 32.95 6.48
N THR A 86 15.44 32.37 6.97
CA THR A 86 15.79 30.97 6.71
C THR A 86 14.70 30.01 7.21
N SER A 87 14.19 30.20 8.44
CA SER A 87 13.07 29.40 8.95
C SER A 87 11.82 29.52 8.07
N ALA A 88 11.47 30.73 7.62
CA ALA A 88 10.33 30.96 6.74
C ALA A 88 10.50 30.22 5.40
N PHE A 89 11.69 30.27 4.79
CA PHE A 89 11.98 29.53 3.56
C PHE A 89 11.91 28.01 3.76
N ILE A 90 12.42 27.48 4.88
CA ILE A 90 12.30 26.07 5.23
C ILE A 90 10.82 25.68 5.38
N TRP A 91 10.01 26.48 6.05
CA TRP A 91 8.56 26.24 6.21
C TRP A 91 7.82 26.26 4.87
N VAL A 92 8.14 27.22 3.99
CA VAL A 92 7.57 27.26 2.64
C VAL A 92 7.94 25.99 1.88
N GLY A 93 9.22 25.58 1.89
CA GLY A 93 9.65 24.32 1.29
C GLY A 93 8.89 23.12 1.86
N LEU A 94 8.78 23.00 3.18
CA LEU A 94 8.06 21.91 3.84
C LEU A 94 6.57 21.89 3.51
N PHE A 95 5.94 23.05 3.39
CA PHE A 95 4.56 23.17 2.97
C PHE A 95 4.37 22.60 1.55
N PHE A 96 5.24 22.94 0.60
CA PHE A 96 5.18 22.34 -0.75
C PHE A 96 5.49 20.86 -0.75
N ALA A 97 6.43 20.40 0.07
CA ALA A 97 6.71 18.98 0.22
C ALA A 97 5.48 18.20 0.73
N HIS A 98 4.66 18.83 1.59
CA HIS A 98 3.41 18.26 2.08
C HIS A 98 2.33 18.19 1.00
N VAL A 99 2.17 19.24 0.18
CA VAL A 99 1.18 19.27 -0.92
C VAL A 99 1.54 18.28 -2.02
N ARG A 100 2.77 18.37 -2.55
CA ARG A 100 3.30 17.41 -3.52
C ARG A 100 4.82 17.50 -3.55
N GLN A 101 5.49 16.37 -3.37
CA GLN A 101 6.96 16.30 -3.39
C GLN A 101 7.61 16.90 -4.65
N GLN A 102 6.91 16.90 -5.79
CA GLN A 102 7.42 17.55 -7.01
C GLN A 102 7.50 19.08 -6.90
N TYR A 103 6.55 19.71 -6.20
CA TYR A 103 6.54 21.17 -6.01
C TYR A 103 7.66 21.63 -5.08
N PHE A 104 8.07 20.78 -4.12
CA PHE A 104 9.24 21.05 -3.28
C PHE A 104 10.49 21.34 -4.10
N TYR A 105 10.80 20.49 -5.09
CA TYR A 105 11.99 20.68 -5.93
C TYR A 105 11.92 21.97 -6.74
N VAL A 106 10.75 22.31 -7.29
CA VAL A 106 10.55 23.58 -8.00
C VAL A 106 10.87 24.74 -7.07
N VAL A 107 10.31 24.75 -5.86
CA VAL A 107 10.56 25.84 -4.90
C VAL A 107 12.02 25.91 -4.46
N VAL A 108 12.66 24.79 -4.17
CA VAL A 108 14.08 24.77 -3.78
C VAL A 108 14.99 25.29 -4.89
N PHE A 109 14.80 24.85 -6.14
CA PHE A 109 15.60 25.34 -7.26
C PHE A 109 15.37 26.82 -7.53
N PHE A 110 14.13 27.30 -7.38
CA PHE A 110 13.86 28.72 -7.47
C PHE A 110 14.54 29.50 -6.33
N LEU A 111 14.40 29.08 -5.07
CA LEU A 111 15.06 29.74 -3.93
C LEU A 111 16.58 29.77 -4.07
N GLN A 112 17.18 28.68 -4.57
CA GLN A 112 18.61 28.65 -4.89
C GLN A 112 18.97 29.62 -6.02
N GLY A 113 18.17 29.68 -7.08
CA GLY A 113 18.34 30.67 -8.15
C GLY A 113 18.25 32.11 -7.64
N ALA A 114 17.30 32.39 -6.75
CA ALA A 114 17.12 33.67 -6.09
C ALA A 114 18.35 34.05 -5.26
N TYR A 115 18.89 33.09 -4.49
CA TYR A 115 20.09 33.28 -3.67
C TYR A 115 21.32 33.55 -4.52
N CYS A 116 21.54 32.74 -5.57
CA CYS A 116 22.64 32.95 -6.51
C CYS A 116 22.55 34.34 -7.16
N PHE A 117 21.35 34.74 -7.59
CA PHE A 117 21.11 36.06 -8.18
C PHE A 117 21.30 37.19 -7.17
N TYR A 118 20.80 37.05 -5.94
CA TYR A 118 21.03 38.02 -4.87
C TYR A 118 22.53 38.23 -4.66
N PHE A 119 23.30 37.15 -4.50
CA PHE A 119 24.74 37.25 -4.23
C PHE A 119 25.54 37.86 -5.39
N THR A 120 25.26 37.47 -6.64
CA THR A 120 25.98 38.00 -7.80
C THR A 120 25.68 39.47 -8.08
N THR A 121 24.46 39.92 -7.77
CA THR A 121 23.97 41.23 -8.23
C THR A 121 24.02 42.31 -7.14
N PHE A 122 23.83 41.95 -5.85
CA PHE A 122 24.04 42.91 -4.74
C PHE A 122 25.52 43.29 -4.58
N ALA A 123 26.46 42.42 -4.94
CA ALA A 123 27.88 42.75 -4.95
C ALA A 123 28.24 43.91 -5.89
N GLN A 124 27.38 44.24 -6.87
CA GLN A 124 27.62 45.29 -7.87
C GLN A 124 26.73 46.53 -7.71
N ASN A 125 25.92 46.65 -6.64
CA ASN A 125 25.07 47.82 -6.34
C ASN A 125 24.17 48.29 -7.51
N ALA A 126 23.72 47.37 -8.35
CA ALA A 126 22.99 47.73 -9.56
C ALA A 126 21.48 47.86 -9.26
N GLN A 127 20.88 49.05 -9.43
CA GLN A 127 19.46 49.29 -9.15
C GLN A 127 18.52 48.36 -9.94
N TRP A 128 18.89 47.96 -11.15
CA TRP A 128 18.10 47.00 -11.96
C TRP A 128 17.96 45.63 -11.30
N ALA A 129 18.92 45.24 -10.44
CA ALA A 129 18.88 43.99 -9.70
C ALA A 129 17.75 43.95 -8.67
N ILE A 130 17.51 45.09 -8.02
CA ILE A 130 16.44 45.25 -7.04
C ILE A 130 15.08 45.05 -7.72
N TYR A 131 14.87 45.66 -8.88
CA TYR A 131 13.64 45.47 -9.67
C TYR A 131 13.47 44.01 -10.11
N LEU A 132 14.54 43.36 -10.57
CA LEU A 132 14.48 41.95 -10.96
C LEU A 132 14.14 41.05 -9.77
N PHE A 133 14.71 41.32 -8.60
CA PHE A 133 14.39 40.61 -7.36
C PHE A 133 12.93 40.78 -6.94
N TYR A 134 12.34 41.98 -7.07
CA TYR A 134 10.91 42.20 -6.81
C TYR A 134 10.03 41.43 -7.79
N VAL A 135 10.33 41.45 -9.08
CA VAL A 135 9.59 40.68 -10.10
C VAL A 135 9.68 39.19 -9.79
N TYR A 136 10.88 38.71 -9.47
CA TYR A 136 11.13 37.31 -9.13
C TYR A 136 10.38 36.87 -7.88
N GLY A 137 10.44 37.66 -6.81
CA GLY A 137 9.72 37.43 -5.56
C GLY A 137 8.20 37.43 -5.77
N THR A 138 7.68 38.32 -6.63
CA THR A 138 6.26 38.38 -6.97
C THR A 138 5.82 37.12 -7.73
N VAL A 139 6.61 36.66 -8.71
CA VAL A 139 6.34 35.41 -9.43
C VAL A 139 6.36 34.22 -8.48
N LEU A 140 7.34 34.17 -7.57
CA LEU A 140 7.43 33.13 -6.55
C LEU A 140 6.21 33.10 -5.63
N LEU A 141 5.76 34.26 -5.15
CA LEU A 141 4.56 34.36 -4.33
C LEU A 141 3.31 33.91 -5.11
N GLY A 142 3.20 34.31 -6.37
CA GLY A 142 2.13 33.88 -7.26
C GLY A 142 2.11 32.37 -7.48
N LEU A 143 3.28 31.75 -7.72
CA LEU A 143 3.41 30.29 -7.81
C LEU A 143 3.08 29.61 -6.47
N ALA A 144 3.52 30.21 -5.36
CA ALA A 144 3.31 29.65 -4.05
C ALA A 144 1.82 29.63 -3.64
N ILE A 145 1.03 30.59 -4.13
CA ILE A 145 -0.42 30.61 -3.89
C ILE A 145 -1.17 29.78 -4.95
N SER A 146 -0.79 29.90 -6.22
CA SER A 146 -1.51 29.23 -7.33
C SER A 146 -1.32 27.72 -7.34
N MET A 147 -0.13 27.19 -7.04
CA MET A 147 0.10 25.74 -7.05
C MET A 147 -0.76 24.99 -6.03
N PRO A 148 -0.82 25.38 -4.74
CA PRO A 148 -1.71 24.74 -3.78
C PRO A 148 -3.18 24.93 -4.16
N VAL A 149 -3.59 26.14 -4.56
CA VAL A 149 -4.99 26.40 -4.97
C VAL A 149 -5.39 25.48 -6.12
N MET A 150 -4.59 25.40 -7.19
CA MET A 150 -4.86 24.51 -8.32
C MET A 150 -4.85 23.04 -7.92
N TYR A 151 -3.97 22.63 -7.02
CA TYR A 151 -3.95 21.28 -6.48
C TYR A 151 -5.23 20.99 -5.67
N TYR A 152 -5.64 21.89 -4.78
CA TYR A 152 -6.85 21.75 -3.96
C TYR A 152 -8.12 21.74 -4.83
N LEU A 153 -8.21 22.58 -5.87
CA LEU A 153 -9.32 22.57 -6.81
C LEU A 153 -9.42 21.24 -7.56
N LYS A 154 -8.29 20.72 -8.06
CA LYS A 154 -8.24 19.40 -8.71
C LYS A 154 -8.60 18.28 -7.73
N LEU A 155 -8.09 18.35 -6.51
CA LEU A 155 -8.34 17.35 -5.48
C LEU A 155 -9.82 17.35 -5.10
N ARG A 156 -10.45 18.52 -4.95
CA ARG A 156 -11.87 18.68 -4.68
C ARG A 156 -12.72 18.07 -5.80
N ALA A 157 -12.42 18.40 -7.06
CA ALA A 157 -13.13 17.82 -8.21
C ALA A 157 -13.07 16.28 -8.23
N ILE A 158 -11.90 15.71 -7.90
CA ILE A 158 -11.73 14.26 -7.79
C ILE A 158 -12.58 13.70 -6.63
N TYR A 159 -12.62 14.37 -5.48
CA TYR A 159 -13.44 13.94 -4.35
C TYR A 159 -14.93 14.00 -4.65
N GLU A 160 -15.41 15.04 -5.34
CA GLU A 160 -16.80 15.17 -5.76
C GLU A 160 -17.20 14.03 -6.71
N GLU A 161 -16.37 13.71 -7.71
CA GLU A 161 -16.59 12.57 -8.61
C GLU A 161 -16.58 11.23 -7.86
N LEU A 162 -15.69 11.09 -6.87
CA LEU A 162 -15.58 9.90 -6.04
C LEU A 162 -16.81 9.73 -5.13
N GLU A 163 -17.34 10.82 -4.60
CA GLU A 163 -18.51 10.86 -3.74
C GLU A 163 -19.79 10.49 -4.50
N GLU A 164 -19.99 11.04 -5.70
CA GLU A 164 -21.10 10.67 -6.59
C GLU A 164 -21.12 9.16 -6.85
N LYS A 165 -19.96 8.59 -7.17
CA LYS A 165 -19.82 7.14 -7.42
C LYS A 165 -20.02 6.31 -6.14
N SER A 166 -19.51 6.79 -5.01
CA SER A 166 -19.72 6.17 -3.69
C SER A 166 -21.21 6.15 -3.30
N ASN A 167 -21.97 7.19 -3.68
CA ASN A 167 -23.40 7.28 -3.41
C ASN A 167 -24.17 6.23 -4.23
N ALA A 168 -23.86 6.08 -5.52
CA ALA A 168 -24.45 5.02 -6.35
C ALA A 168 -24.20 3.61 -5.77
N PHE A 169 -22.99 3.32 -5.29
CA PHE A 169 -22.71 2.06 -4.60
C PHE A 169 -23.48 1.91 -3.29
N SER A 170 -23.61 3.00 -2.52
CA SER A 170 -24.34 3.00 -1.25
C SER A 170 -25.82 2.75 -1.45
N GLU A 171 -26.43 3.30 -2.50
CA GLU A 171 -27.82 3.05 -2.88
C GLU A 171 -28.04 1.60 -3.33
N ALA A 172 -27.16 1.07 -4.19
CA ALA A 172 -27.20 -0.33 -4.60
C ALA A 172 -27.07 -1.27 -3.39
N TRP A 173 -26.16 -0.98 -2.47
CA TRP A 173 -25.99 -1.71 -1.22
C TRP A 173 -27.23 -1.66 -0.33
N ASN A 174 -27.81 -0.47 -0.13
CA ASN A 174 -29.02 -0.32 0.69
C ASN A 174 -30.23 -1.06 0.10
N ARG A 175 -30.32 -1.17 -1.23
CA ARG A 175 -31.32 -2.01 -1.90
C ARG A 175 -31.07 -3.49 -1.64
N MET A 176 -29.86 -4.00 -1.87
CA MET A 176 -29.50 -5.40 -1.58
C MET A 176 -29.73 -5.75 -0.11
N ARG A 177 -29.32 -4.91 0.83
CA ARG A 177 -29.49 -5.15 2.27
C ARG A 177 -30.95 -5.26 2.69
N ARG A 178 -31.86 -4.53 2.05
CA ARG A 178 -33.30 -4.60 2.34
C ARG A 178 -33.96 -5.84 1.73
N ASN A 179 -33.53 -6.22 0.53
CA ASN A 179 -34.20 -7.27 -0.25
C ASN A 179 -33.64 -8.67 0.02
N GLU A 180 -32.38 -8.80 0.42
CA GLU A 180 -31.64 -10.07 0.50
C GLU A 180 -30.88 -10.21 1.84
N ALA A 181 -31.46 -9.73 2.94
CA ALA A 181 -30.84 -9.75 4.27
C ALA A 181 -30.42 -11.16 4.71
N ASP A 182 -31.28 -12.16 4.47
CA ASP A 182 -31.03 -13.55 4.83
C ASP A 182 -29.82 -14.12 4.08
N MET A 183 -29.69 -13.79 2.79
CA MET A 183 -28.56 -14.23 1.96
C MET A 183 -27.25 -13.55 2.38
N LEU A 184 -27.29 -12.28 2.79
CA LEU A 184 -26.12 -11.61 3.38
C LEU A 184 -25.68 -12.28 4.69
N GLN A 185 -26.63 -12.64 5.55
CA GLN A 185 -26.34 -13.35 6.80
C GLN A 185 -25.74 -14.73 6.52
N ARG A 186 -26.27 -15.46 5.52
CA ARG A 186 -25.72 -16.76 5.10
C ARG A 186 -24.31 -16.62 4.56
N LEU A 187 -24.06 -15.66 3.65
CA LEU A 187 -22.74 -15.36 3.11
C LEU A 187 -21.73 -15.00 4.23
N TYR A 188 -22.18 -14.22 5.22
CA TYR A 188 -21.39 -13.89 6.40
C TYR A 188 -21.01 -15.14 7.20
N GLN A 189 -21.95 -16.04 7.48
CA GLN A 189 -21.69 -17.29 8.21
C GLN A 189 -20.65 -18.17 7.50
N LEU A 190 -20.81 -18.37 6.19
CA LEU A 190 -19.89 -19.16 5.36
C LEU A 190 -18.46 -18.58 5.37
N THR A 191 -18.35 -17.28 5.11
CA THR A 191 -17.03 -16.61 5.09
C THR A 191 -16.39 -16.55 6.48
N ARG A 192 -17.19 -16.44 7.55
CA ARG A 192 -16.70 -16.51 8.94
C ARG A 192 -16.20 -17.90 9.31
N GLN A 193 -16.80 -18.97 8.82
CA GLN A 193 -16.32 -20.34 9.03
C GLN A 193 -14.92 -20.55 8.42
N VAL A 194 -14.67 -20.02 7.21
CA VAL A 194 -13.33 -20.07 6.63
C VAL A 194 -12.33 -19.24 7.45
N ASN A 195 -12.72 -18.04 7.88
CA ASN A 195 -11.87 -17.18 8.69
C ASN A 195 -11.55 -17.78 10.07
N SER A 196 -12.47 -18.50 10.70
CA SER A 196 -12.20 -19.19 11.97
C SER A 196 -11.19 -20.33 11.79
N LEU A 197 -11.29 -21.09 10.70
CA LEU A 197 -10.31 -22.12 10.35
C LEU A 197 -8.92 -21.53 10.06
N LEU A 198 -8.85 -20.40 9.32
CA LEU A 198 -7.60 -19.67 9.10
C LEU A 198 -7.01 -19.10 10.41
N LEU A 199 -7.85 -18.69 11.35
CA LEU A 199 -7.40 -18.23 12.67
C LEU A 199 -6.79 -19.37 13.48
N VAL A 200 -7.40 -20.56 13.45
CA VAL A 200 -6.82 -21.78 14.05
C VAL A 200 -5.48 -22.11 13.40
N ALA A 201 -5.41 -22.11 12.07
CA ALA A 201 -4.16 -22.34 11.34
C ALA A 201 -3.04 -21.37 11.77
N ARG A 202 -3.37 -20.08 11.93
CA ARG A 202 -2.44 -19.05 12.42
C ARG A 202 -1.99 -19.30 13.87
N GLN A 203 -2.90 -19.71 14.75
CA GLN A 203 -2.56 -20.01 16.14
C GLN A 203 -1.63 -21.22 16.22
N THR A 204 -1.90 -22.26 15.42
CA THR A 204 -1.05 -23.45 15.30
C THR A 204 0.34 -23.12 14.76
N GLU A 205 0.44 -22.29 13.70
CA GLU A 205 1.74 -21.85 13.15
C GLU A 205 2.60 -21.16 14.23
N ARG A 206 1.97 -20.40 15.13
CA ARG A 206 2.64 -19.62 16.19
C ARG A 206 2.71 -20.36 17.54
N ARG A 207 2.36 -21.64 17.59
CA ARG A 207 2.34 -22.41 18.84
C ARG A 207 3.77 -22.65 19.33
N GLY A 208 3.97 -22.56 20.64
CA GLY A 208 5.26 -22.77 21.30
C GLY A 208 6.01 -21.47 21.63
N LEU A 209 6.64 -21.44 22.81
CA LEU A 209 7.44 -20.31 23.28
C LEU A 209 8.63 -20.01 22.34
N GLY A 210 9.31 -21.06 21.86
CA GLY A 210 10.43 -20.92 20.91
C GLY A 210 10.02 -20.24 19.61
N ARG A 211 8.88 -20.60 19.01
CA ARG A 211 8.38 -19.93 17.79
C ARG A 211 8.06 -18.46 18.04
N LYS A 212 7.42 -18.14 19.17
CA LYS A 212 7.15 -16.74 19.53
C LYS A 212 8.44 -15.94 19.70
N ALA A 213 9.46 -16.51 20.34
CA ALA A 213 10.78 -15.89 20.50
C ALA A 213 11.46 -15.67 19.13
N MET A 214 11.47 -16.68 18.25
CA MET A 214 12.04 -16.55 16.89
C MET A 214 11.32 -15.49 16.05
N ILE A 215 9.99 -15.36 16.17
CA ILE A 215 9.23 -14.29 15.50
C ILE A 215 9.64 -12.92 16.04
N LEU A 216 9.78 -12.78 17.36
CA LEU A 216 10.17 -11.53 17.98
C LEU A 216 11.57 -11.09 17.56
N MET A 217 12.50 -12.05 17.43
CA MET A 217 13.87 -11.81 16.95
C MET A 217 13.97 -11.65 15.42
N GLY A 218 12.87 -11.81 14.68
CA GLY A 218 12.86 -11.72 13.21
C GLY A 218 13.49 -12.91 12.50
N LEU A 219 13.87 -13.98 13.22
CA LEU A 219 14.48 -15.20 12.69
C LEU A 219 13.45 -16.11 12.00
N TYR A 220 12.18 -15.98 12.36
CA TYR A 220 11.08 -16.70 11.73
C TYR A 220 9.97 -15.75 11.31
N LYS A 221 9.57 -15.86 10.04
CA LYS A 221 8.48 -15.06 9.49
C LYS A 221 7.26 -15.94 9.21
N PRO A 222 6.15 -15.77 9.93
CA PRO A 222 4.94 -16.56 9.70
C PRO A 222 4.35 -16.23 8.32
N ARG A 223 3.85 -17.25 7.60
CA ARG A 223 3.17 -17.01 6.31
C ARG A 223 1.80 -16.38 6.54
N ILE A 224 1.11 -16.69 7.64
CA ILE A 224 -0.21 -16.13 7.92
C ILE A 224 -0.08 -14.80 8.68
N SER A 225 -0.50 -13.73 8.01
CA SER A 225 -0.50 -12.38 8.57
C SER A 225 -1.53 -12.17 9.68
N LYS A 226 -1.42 -11.04 10.40
CA LYS A 226 -2.41 -10.64 11.41
C LYS A 226 -3.83 -10.52 10.84
N ARG A 227 -3.96 -10.21 9.55
CA ARG A 227 -5.23 -10.06 8.81
C ARG A 227 -5.69 -11.37 8.14
N LEU A 228 -5.21 -12.54 8.60
CA LEU A 228 -5.59 -13.86 8.10
C LEU A 228 -5.38 -14.04 6.59
N LYS A 229 -4.36 -13.36 6.05
CA LYS A 229 -3.92 -13.52 4.67
C LYS A 229 -2.56 -14.22 4.65
N MET A 230 -2.47 -15.34 3.94
CA MET A 230 -1.21 -16.06 3.73
C MET A 230 -0.37 -15.38 2.64
N GLY A 231 0.95 -15.33 2.84
CA GLY A 231 1.91 -14.93 1.81
C GLY A 231 2.33 -16.09 0.89
N GLN A 232 2.85 -15.75 -0.28
CA GLN A 232 3.58 -16.64 -1.18
C GLN A 232 4.74 -17.33 -0.44
N ARG A 233 5.19 -18.47 -0.98
CA ARG A 233 6.32 -19.21 -0.41
C ARG A 233 7.65 -18.47 -0.61
N SER A 234 7.82 -17.85 -1.77
CA SER A 234 9.01 -17.05 -2.11
C SER A 234 8.82 -15.57 -1.79
N ASN A 235 9.92 -14.90 -1.46
CA ASN A 235 10.01 -13.44 -1.40
C ASN A 235 10.79 -12.85 -2.58
N ASP A 236 11.25 -13.69 -3.52
CA ASP A 236 11.91 -13.26 -4.74
C ASP A 236 10.87 -12.88 -5.80
N ILE A 237 10.85 -11.61 -6.20
CA ILE A 237 9.90 -11.09 -7.18
C ILE A 237 10.08 -11.71 -8.57
N GLU A 238 11.31 -12.00 -8.98
CA GLU A 238 11.58 -12.55 -10.32
C GLU A 238 11.03 -13.97 -10.42
N LEU A 239 11.29 -14.79 -9.39
CA LEU A 239 10.70 -16.11 -9.28
C LEU A 239 9.17 -16.06 -9.28
N LEU A 240 8.56 -15.15 -8.51
CA LEU A 240 7.10 -15.01 -8.48
C LEU A 240 6.51 -14.63 -9.85
N TYR A 241 7.20 -13.79 -10.63
CA TYR A 241 6.76 -13.44 -11.99
C TYR A 241 6.92 -14.59 -12.96
N LYS A 242 8.01 -15.35 -12.87
CA LYS A 242 8.23 -16.54 -13.68
C LYS A 242 7.14 -17.58 -13.43
N GLU A 243 6.80 -17.82 -12.15
CA GLU A 243 5.68 -18.69 -11.77
C GLU A 243 4.34 -18.16 -12.30
N ALA A 244 4.09 -16.85 -12.15
CA ALA A 244 2.85 -16.24 -12.61
C ALA A 244 2.67 -16.35 -14.13
N GLN A 245 3.73 -16.14 -14.93
CA GLN A 245 3.70 -16.28 -16.39
C GLN A 245 3.32 -17.70 -16.82
N GLN A 246 3.82 -18.70 -16.11
CA GLN A 246 3.57 -20.10 -16.40
C GLN A 246 2.17 -20.54 -15.97
N LEU A 247 1.70 -20.04 -14.83
CA LEU A 247 0.46 -20.48 -14.21
C LEU A 247 -0.78 -19.70 -14.69
N SER A 248 -0.64 -18.46 -15.15
CA SER A 248 -1.80 -17.57 -15.39
C SER A 248 -2.81 -18.13 -16.37
N GLY A 249 -2.39 -18.68 -17.51
CA GLY A 249 -3.30 -19.32 -18.47
C GLY A 249 -3.97 -20.57 -17.87
N PRO A 250 -3.18 -21.60 -17.50
CA PRO A 250 -3.71 -22.85 -16.96
C PRO A 250 -4.65 -22.68 -15.75
N PHE A 251 -4.33 -21.77 -14.82
CA PHE A 251 -5.19 -21.49 -13.68
C PHE A 251 -6.54 -20.90 -14.10
N GLN A 252 -6.54 -19.95 -15.05
CA GLN A 252 -7.77 -19.30 -15.48
C GLN A 252 -8.66 -20.25 -16.29
N ASP A 253 -8.06 -21.11 -17.11
CA ASP A 253 -8.79 -22.15 -17.85
C ASP A 253 -9.35 -23.22 -16.91
N PHE A 254 -8.58 -23.58 -15.87
CA PHE A 254 -9.07 -24.45 -14.81
C PHE A 254 -10.26 -23.81 -14.08
N VAL A 255 -10.15 -22.56 -13.64
CA VAL A 255 -11.24 -21.86 -12.96
C VAL A 255 -12.46 -21.76 -13.88
N ALA A 256 -12.29 -21.49 -15.18
CA ALA A 256 -13.39 -21.44 -16.13
C ALA A 256 -14.17 -22.78 -16.23
N ARG A 257 -13.47 -23.92 -16.17
CA ARG A 257 -14.09 -25.26 -16.17
C ARG A 257 -14.66 -25.66 -14.80
N TRP A 258 -13.95 -25.33 -13.72
CA TRP A 258 -14.33 -25.68 -12.34
C TRP A 258 -15.50 -24.83 -11.82
N ASN A 259 -15.66 -23.62 -12.35
CA ASN A 259 -16.64 -22.64 -11.88
C ASN A 259 -18.06 -23.01 -12.31
N ALA A 260 -18.91 -23.35 -11.33
CA ALA A 260 -20.30 -23.70 -11.57
C ALA A 260 -21.26 -22.50 -11.70
N HIS A 261 -20.85 -21.31 -11.25
CA HIS A 261 -21.74 -20.16 -11.08
C HIS A 261 -21.10 -18.85 -11.57
N GLY A 262 -21.86 -18.03 -12.29
CA GLY A 262 -21.38 -16.78 -12.86
C GLY A 262 -20.42 -16.95 -14.05
N VAL A 263 -20.02 -15.81 -14.61
CA VAL A 263 -19.12 -15.72 -15.77
C VAL A 263 -17.70 -15.39 -15.30
N VAL A 264 -16.74 -16.25 -15.65
CA VAL A 264 -15.32 -16.02 -15.40
C VAL A 264 -14.78 -15.05 -16.46
N LYS A 265 -14.22 -13.94 -15.99
CA LYS A 265 -13.46 -12.98 -16.79
C LYS A 265 -11.97 -13.15 -16.50
N GLN A 266 -11.23 -13.44 -17.56
CA GLN A 266 -9.79 -13.58 -17.48
C GLN A 266 -9.12 -12.24 -17.11
N GLY A 267 -8.14 -12.29 -16.23
CA GLY A 267 -7.33 -11.17 -15.80
C GLY A 267 -5.90 -11.29 -16.33
N ASN A 268 -5.37 -10.18 -16.84
CA ASN A 268 -3.95 -10.10 -17.16
C ASN A 268 -3.10 -10.18 -15.89
N ILE A 269 -1.94 -10.81 -16.03
CA ILE A 269 -0.88 -10.79 -15.01
C ILE A 269 -0.61 -9.34 -14.63
N LYS A 270 -0.50 -9.10 -13.32
CA LYS A 270 -0.20 -7.77 -12.83
C LYS A 270 1.12 -7.27 -13.45
N THR A 271 1.13 -6.05 -13.97
CA THR A 271 2.34 -5.45 -14.53
C THR A 271 3.42 -5.24 -13.44
N CYS A 272 4.70 -5.43 -13.78
CA CYS A 272 5.84 -5.27 -12.88
C CYS A 272 5.83 -3.94 -12.10
N SER A 273 5.64 -2.82 -12.80
CA SER A 273 5.56 -1.48 -12.19
C SER A 273 4.50 -1.40 -11.09
N ARG A 274 3.27 -1.89 -11.36
CA ARG A 274 2.17 -1.90 -10.39
C ARG A 274 2.39 -2.87 -9.23
N ALA A 275 3.05 -4.01 -9.47
CA ALA A 275 3.43 -4.93 -8.40
C ALA A 275 4.46 -4.29 -7.46
N LEU A 276 5.53 -3.72 -8.00
CA LEU A 276 6.55 -3.00 -7.24
C LEU A 276 5.94 -1.85 -6.43
N GLN A 277 5.11 -1.03 -7.06
CA GLN A 277 4.37 0.03 -6.35
C GLN A 277 3.54 -0.53 -5.20
N LYS A 278 2.83 -1.64 -5.40
CA LYS A 278 2.02 -2.28 -4.35
C LYS A 278 2.90 -2.82 -3.22
N VAL A 279 4.02 -3.44 -3.55
CA VAL A 279 4.96 -4.01 -2.59
C VAL A 279 5.57 -2.90 -1.70
N VAL A 280 6.02 -1.80 -2.30
CA VAL A 280 6.59 -0.66 -1.58
C VAL A 280 5.54 0.03 -0.71
N ARG A 281 4.35 0.30 -1.25
CA ARG A 281 3.35 1.12 -0.56
C ARG A 281 2.55 0.37 0.50
N SER A 282 2.29 -0.94 0.31
CA SER A 282 1.33 -1.69 1.14
C SER A 282 1.96 -2.84 1.90
N TYR A 283 3.11 -3.34 1.45
CA TYR A 283 3.68 -4.59 1.96
C TYR A 283 5.05 -4.43 2.61
N GLU A 284 5.53 -3.20 2.79
CA GLU A 284 6.81 -2.92 3.46
C GLU A 284 7.97 -3.62 2.75
N ARG A 285 7.96 -3.63 1.41
CA ARG A 285 8.95 -4.31 0.56
C ARG A 285 8.96 -5.84 0.64
N ASP A 286 7.91 -6.43 1.21
CA ASP A 286 7.71 -7.88 1.25
C ASP A 286 6.94 -8.38 0.02
N CYS A 287 7.66 -8.94 -0.95
CA CYS A 287 7.10 -9.51 -2.16
C CYS A 287 6.25 -10.75 -1.89
N SER A 288 6.50 -11.49 -0.80
CA SER A 288 5.68 -12.65 -0.45
C SER A 288 4.21 -12.30 -0.22
N LYS A 289 3.87 -11.05 0.13
CA LYS A 289 2.48 -10.61 0.31
C LYS A 289 1.74 -10.38 -1.03
N LEU A 290 2.41 -10.52 -2.17
CA LEU A 290 1.87 -10.31 -3.50
C LEU A 290 1.14 -11.56 -4.02
N THR A 291 -0.11 -11.71 -3.59
CA THR A 291 -0.98 -12.86 -3.94
C THR A 291 -1.89 -12.62 -5.16
N ASP A 292 -1.78 -11.45 -5.78
CA ASP A 292 -2.65 -10.99 -6.87
C ASP A 292 -1.87 -10.74 -8.17
N LEU A 293 -0.79 -11.50 -8.38
CA LEU A 293 -0.09 -11.57 -9.65
C LEU A 293 -0.96 -12.28 -10.69
N VAL A 294 -1.37 -13.50 -10.37
CA VAL A 294 -2.35 -14.29 -11.12
C VAL A 294 -3.72 -14.05 -10.51
N ARG A 295 -4.68 -13.62 -11.34
CA ARG A 295 -6.02 -13.27 -10.87
C ARG A 295 -7.09 -13.42 -11.95
N CYS A 296 -8.31 -13.73 -11.53
CA CYS A 296 -9.50 -13.67 -12.37
C CYS A 296 -10.66 -12.98 -11.64
N SER A 297 -11.66 -12.57 -12.39
CA SER A 297 -12.89 -11.98 -11.84
C SER A 297 -14.07 -12.84 -12.22
N ILE A 298 -14.97 -13.08 -11.28
CA ILE A 298 -16.17 -13.89 -11.49
C ILE A 298 -17.36 -12.98 -11.26
N VAL A 299 -18.24 -12.87 -12.25
CA VAL A 299 -19.42 -12.01 -12.20
C VAL A 299 -20.64 -12.88 -12.05
N VAL A 300 -21.34 -12.74 -10.93
CA VAL A 300 -22.58 -13.43 -10.61
C VAL A 300 -23.75 -12.46 -10.70
N LYS A 301 -24.95 -12.99 -10.93
CA LYS A 301 -26.18 -12.20 -11.15
C LYS A 301 -26.67 -11.55 -9.86
N ASP A 302 -26.80 -12.33 -8.80
CA ASP A 302 -27.40 -11.94 -7.53
C ASP A 302 -26.63 -12.50 -6.32
N LEU A 303 -27.05 -12.15 -5.09
CA LEU A 303 -26.42 -12.65 -3.86
C LEU A 303 -26.70 -14.13 -3.62
N THR A 304 -27.74 -14.68 -4.26
CA THR A 304 -28.06 -16.11 -4.17
C THR A 304 -27.02 -16.94 -4.91
N GLU A 305 -26.71 -16.56 -6.14
CA GLU A 305 -25.64 -17.17 -6.94
C GLU A 305 -24.26 -16.95 -6.29
N LEU A 306 -24.01 -15.77 -5.69
CA LEU A 306 -22.79 -15.53 -4.92
C LEU A 306 -22.63 -16.49 -3.75
N THR A 307 -23.70 -16.68 -2.98
CA THR A 307 -23.73 -17.59 -1.82
C THR A 307 -23.48 -19.03 -2.26
N ARG A 308 -24.16 -19.49 -3.31
CA ARG A 308 -23.94 -20.83 -3.91
C ARG A 308 -22.51 -21.00 -4.42
N TRP A 309 -21.92 -19.96 -5.00
CA TRP A 309 -20.53 -19.97 -5.41
C TRP A 309 -19.58 -20.18 -4.23
N VAL A 310 -19.80 -19.49 -3.10
CA VAL A 310 -19.00 -19.68 -1.87
C VAL A 310 -19.19 -21.08 -1.29
N GLU A 311 -20.41 -21.63 -1.31
CA GLU A 311 -20.67 -23.01 -0.89
C GLU A 311 -19.95 -24.03 -1.77
N HIS A 312 -19.96 -23.86 -3.09
CA HIS A 312 -19.21 -24.68 -4.04
C HIS A 312 -17.70 -24.60 -3.80
N LEU A 313 -17.17 -23.39 -3.57
CA LEU A 313 -15.77 -23.19 -3.18
C LEU A 313 -15.44 -23.98 -1.91
N MET A 314 -16.25 -23.86 -0.86
CA MET A 314 -16.00 -24.55 0.40
C MET A 314 -16.07 -26.08 0.29
N ARG A 315 -16.93 -26.61 -0.60
CA ARG A 315 -17.06 -28.05 -0.85
C ARG A 315 -15.87 -28.63 -1.62
N THR A 316 -15.37 -27.89 -2.61
CA THR A 316 -14.34 -28.36 -3.56
C THR A 316 -12.93 -27.88 -3.25
N SER A 317 -12.76 -27.09 -2.19
CA SER A 317 -11.48 -26.56 -1.73
C SER A 317 -11.26 -26.89 -0.25
N GLU A 318 -10.06 -26.62 0.26
CA GLU A 318 -9.75 -26.84 1.67
C GLU A 318 -9.05 -25.62 2.27
N VAL A 319 -9.28 -25.31 3.55
CA VAL A 319 -8.67 -24.12 4.18
C VAL A 319 -7.21 -24.36 4.51
N ALA A 320 -6.31 -23.49 4.02
CA ALA A 320 -4.87 -23.64 4.17
C ALA A 320 -4.45 -23.69 5.66
N PHE A 321 -3.59 -24.65 5.98
CA PHE A 321 -2.81 -24.67 7.22
C PHE A 321 -1.37 -24.27 6.87
N GLY A 322 -0.63 -23.72 7.83
CA GLY A 322 0.75 -23.24 7.63
C GLY A 322 1.72 -24.35 7.18
N TYR A 323 3.02 -24.11 7.32
CA TYR A 323 4.10 -25.00 6.85
C TYR A 323 4.09 -26.47 7.34
N GLU A 324 3.13 -26.89 8.16
CA GLU A 324 3.07 -28.24 8.72
C GLU A 324 1.77 -28.97 8.37
N LYS A 325 1.95 -30.25 8.02
CA LYS A 325 0.99 -31.29 7.67
C LYS A 325 -0.37 -31.13 8.35
N ARG A 326 -1.43 -31.26 7.56
CA ARG A 326 -2.80 -31.29 8.10
C ARG A 326 -3.04 -32.54 8.94
N PHE A 327 -3.96 -32.34 9.88
CA PHE A 327 -4.66 -33.24 10.80
C PHE A 327 -4.61 -34.75 10.50
N PRO A 328 -4.51 -35.59 11.55
CA PRO A 328 -4.85 -37.01 11.42
C PRO A 328 -6.28 -37.10 10.89
N HIS A 329 -6.48 -37.98 9.90
CA HIS A 329 -7.79 -38.29 9.33
C HIS A 329 -8.84 -38.40 10.43
N ARG A 330 -9.86 -37.54 10.38
CA ARG A 330 -11.14 -37.82 11.05
C ARG A 330 -11.67 -39.09 10.38
N GLY A 331 -11.78 -40.16 11.16
CA GLY A 331 -12.10 -41.50 10.67
C GLY A 331 -13.23 -41.48 9.64
N LYS A 332 -12.98 -42.12 8.50
CA LYS A 332 -14.05 -42.57 7.61
C LYS A 332 -14.98 -43.44 8.45
N VAL A 333 -16.19 -42.95 8.72
CA VAL A 333 -17.32 -43.85 8.84
C VAL A 333 -17.69 -44.19 7.40
N GLN A 334 -17.25 -45.35 6.93
CA GLN A 334 -17.77 -45.97 5.72
C GLN A 334 -19.25 -46.30 5.97
N PRO A 335 -20.20 -45.82 5.16
CA PRO A 335 -21.38 -46.60 4.88
C PRO A 335 -20.95 -47.68 3.88
N ASP A 336 -21.11 -48.94 4.29
CA ASP A 336 -20.86 -50.11 3.44
C ASP A 336 -21.62 -50.03 2.11
N GLY A 337 -20.93 -50.44 1.04
CA GLY A 337 -21.56 -50.95 -0.18
C GLY A 337 -22.08 -49.90 -1.17
N ALA A 338 -21.19 -49.35 -2.00
CA ALA A 338 -21.56 -48.92 -3.35
C ALA A 338 -20.36 -49.17 -4.27
N GLU A 339 -20.54 -50.09 -5.23
CA GLU A 339 -19.59 -50.37 -6.29
C GLU A 339 -19.42 -49.10 -7.15
N GLU A 340 -18.23 -48.50 -7.12
CA GLU A 340 -17.89 -47.32 -7.93
C GLU A 340 -17.64 -47.77 -9.37
N SER A 341 -18.57 -47.41 -10.25
CA SER A 341 -18.43 -47.51 -11.69
C SER A 341 -17.40 -46.49 -12.18
N GLU A 342 -16.32 -46.96 -12.81
CA GLU A 342 -15.32 -46.13 -13.46
C GLU A 342 -15.90 -45.43 -14.70
N GLY A 343 -15.96 -44.10 -14.68
CA GLY A 343 -16.28 -43.28 -15.85
C GLY A 343 -16.93 -41.95 -15.47
N GLU A 344 -16.23 -40.84 -15.70
CA GLU A 344 -16.71 -39.45 -15.64
C GLU A 344 -17.07 -38.82 -14.26
N GLY A 345 -17.39 -39.60 -13.23
CA GLY A 345 -17.75 -39.05 -11.90
C GLY A 345 -16.58 -38.74 -10.94
N VAL A 346 -15.40 -39.30 -11.19
CA VAL A 346 -14.29 -39.37 -10.19
C VAL A 346 -13.45 -38.08 -10.13
N GLU A 347 -13.31 -37.33 -11.25
CA GLU A 347 -12.48 -36.12 -11.30
C GLU A 347 -13.02 -34.96 -10.44
N LEU A 348 -14.34 -34.86 -10.27
CA LEU A 348 -15.00 -33.80 -9.50
C LEU A 348 -14.88 -33.94 -7.97
N SER A 349 -14.36 -35.07 -7.49
CA SER A 349 -14.09 -35.31 -6.07
C SER A 349 -12.73 -34.75 -5.61
N LYS A 350 -11.79 -34.55 -6.55
CA LYS A 350 -10.43 -34.11 -6.25
C LYS A 350 -10.43 -32.61 -5.97
N LYS A 351 -9.82 -32.21 -4.85
CA LYS A 351 -9.69 -30.81 -4.44
C LYS A 351 -8.33 -30.28 -4.89
N PHE A 352 -8.32 -29.18 -5.64
CA PHE A 352 -7.10 -28.60 -6.21
C PHE A 352 -6.67 -27.29 -5.54
N MET A 353 -7.56 -26.68 -4.75
CA MET A 353 -7.39 -25.32 -4.23
C MET A 353 -7.36 -25.29 -2.72
N SER A 354 -6.32 -24.65 -2.17
CA SER A 354 -6.18 -24.39 -0.74
C SER A 354 -6.54 -22.93 -0.43
N ILE A 355 -7.65 -22.66 0.26
CA ILE A 355 -8.11 -21.30 0.57
C ILE A 355 -7.15 -20.66 1.57
N THR A 356 -6.47 -19.60 1.16
CA THR A 356 -5.45 -18.89 1.96
C THR A 356 -5.92 -17.55 2.52
N CYS A 357 -7.01 -17.02 1.98
CA CYS A 357 -7.68 -15.80 2.47
C CYS A 357 -9.09 -15.75 1.89
N ILE A 358 -10.06 -15.29 2.68
CA ILE A 358 -11.35 -14.85 2.17
C ILE A 358 -11.72 -13.50 2.79
N LYS A 359 -12.13 -12.56 1.95
CA LYS A 359 -12.56 -11.24 2.38
C LYS A 359 -13.96 -11.00 1.84
N ASN A 360 -14.91 -10.91 2.75
CA ASN A 360 -16.28 -10.55 2.44
C ASN A 360 -16.46 -9.04 2.64
N ARG A 361 -16.54 -8.26 1.56
CA ARG A 361 -16.83 -6.82 1.67
C ARG A 361 -18.33 -6.53 1.78
N TYR A 362 -19.19 -7.51 1.53
CA TYR A 362 -20.62 -7.41 1.82
C TYR A 362 -20.95 -7.55 3.31
N ASP A 363 -19.95 -7.78 4.18
CA ASP A 363 -20.15 -7.74 5.63
C ASP A 363 -20.59 -6.33 6.07
N PRO A 364 -21.69 -6.18 6.83
CA PRO A 364 -22.10 -4.89 7.39
C PRO A 364 -21.04 -4.20 8.25
N ALA A 365 -20.15 -4.98 8.89
CA ALA A 365 -19.02 -4.46 9.67
C ALA A 365 -17.84 -3.99 8.78
N TYR A 366 -17.88 -4.23 7.47
CA TYR A 366 -16.84 -3.80 6.55
C TYR A 366 -16.82 -2.28 6.40
N ASN A 367 -15.65 -1.66 6.66
CA ASN A 367 -15.48 -0.23 6.49
C ASN A 367 -15.56 0.16 5.00
N LYS A 368 -16.68 0.79 4.61
CA LYS A 368 -16.93 1.18 3.21
C LYS A 368 -15.92 2.18 2.64
N HIS A 369 -15.26 2.97 3.50
CA HIS A 369 -14.29 3.96 3.05
C HIS A 369 -13.02 3.32 2.48
N GLU A 370 -12.74 2.05 2.80
CA GLU A 370 -11.61 1.32 2.24
C GLU A 370 -11.75 1.04 0.73
N THR A 371 -12.99 1.01 0.21
CA THR A 371 -13.29 0.68 -1.18
C THR A 371 -14.24 1.64 -1.86
N VAL A 372 -14.49 2.82 -1.28
CA VAL A 372 -15.39 3.81 -1.89
C VAL A 372 -16.78 3.22 -2.12
N GLY A 373 -17.26 2.42 -1.15
CA GLY A 373 -18.56 1.74 -1.26
C GLY A 373 -18.53 0.41 -2.02
N TYR A 374 -17.57 0.17 -2.94
CA TYR A 374 -17.50 -1.06 -3.73
C TYR A 374 -17.44 -2.34 -2.88
N ARG A 375 -18.24 -3.36 -3.25
CA ARG A 375 -18.37 -4.65 -2.55
C ARG A 375 -18.09 -5.83 -3.46
N ASP A 376 -17.36 -6.81 -2.93
CA ASP A 376 -17.07 -8.10 -3.54
C ASP A 376 -16.75 -9.16 -2.47
N VAL A 377 -16.61 -10.41 -2.91
CA VAL A 377 -15.92 -11.45 -2.15
C VAL A 377 -14.58 -11.71 -2.83
N CYS A 378 -13.50 -11.43 -2.12
CA CYS A 378 -12.14 -11.63 -2.62
C CYS A 378 -11.53 -12.85 -1.94
N VAL A 379 -11.22 -13.87 -2.72
CA VAL A 379 -10.65 -15.13 -2.26
C VAL A 379 -9.22 -15.27 -2.77
N CYS A 380 -8.29 -15.64 -1.92
CA CYS A 380 -6.98 -16.11 -2.35
C CYS A 380 -6.92 -17.63 -2.19
N VAL A 381 -6.45 -18.33 -3.21
CA VAL A 381 -6.25 -19.78 -3.20
C VAL A 381 -4.81 -20.11 -3.58
N GLU A 382 -4.20 -21.03 -2.86
CA GLU A 382 -2.93 -21.63 -3.26
C GLU A 382 -3.22 -22.86 -4.11
N VAL A 383 -2.56 -22.94 -5.25
CA VAL A 383 -2.63 -24.08 -6.16
C VAL A 383 -1.24 -24.69 -6.33
N GLY A 384 -1.22 -26.01 -6.47
CA GLY A 384 -0.02 -26.79 -6.74
C GLY A 384 0.02 -27.12 -8.23
N TYR A 385 1.19 -27.05 -8.85
CA TYR A 385 1.35 -27.37 -10.25
C TYR A 385 2.75 -27.93 -10.56
N ILE A 386 2.82 -28.74 -11.61
CA ILE A 386 4.07 -29.23 -12.18
C ILE A 386 4.24 -28.70 -13.60
N LYS A 387 5.49 -28.56 -14.02
CA LYS A 387 5.83 -28.13 -15.38
C LYS A 387 5.89 -29.36 -16.26
N SER A 388 5.09 -29.37 -17.32
CA SER A 388 5.26 -30.35 -18.39
C SER A 388 6.35 -29.86 -19.32
N SER A 389 7.47 -30.58 -19.35
CA SER A 389 8.58 -30.32 -20.28
C SER A 389 8.18 -30.51 -21.75
N ILE A 390 7.14 -31.31 -22.00
CA ILE A 390 6.72 -31.72 -23.35
C ILE A 390 5.81 -30.69 -24.01
N MET A 391 4.96 -30.01 -23.23
CA MET A 391 3.91 -29.12 -23.77
C MET A 391 4.13 -27.63 -23.47
N ASN A 392 5.23 -27.27 -22.79
CA ASN A 392 5.42 -25.94 -22.21
C ASN A 392 4.18 -25.47 -21.41
N SER A 393 3.46 -26.43 -20.82
CA SER A 393 2.20 -26.23 -20.12
C SER A 393 2.36 -26.65 -18.66
N CYS A 394 1.49 -26.11 -17.80
CA CYS A 394 1.45 -26.51 -16.40
C CYS A 394 0.24 -27.39 -16.14
N MET A 395 0.42 -28.46 -15.38
CA MET A 395 -0.67 -29.31 -14.90
C MET A 395 -0.90 -29.05 -13.43
N LEU A 396 -2.15 -28.78 -13.06
CA LEU A 396 -2.53 -28.59 -11.66
C LEU A 396 -2.54 -29.93 -10.94
N VAL A 397 -2.03 -29.95 -9.72
CA VAL A 397 -1.89 -31.14 -8.89
C VAL A 397 -2.93 -31.09 -7.75
N PRO A 398 -3.71 -32.17 -7.55
CA PRO A 398 -4.65 -32.28 -6.42
C PRO A 398 -3.96 -32.13 -5.08
N LEU A 399 -4.64 -31.55 -4.09
CA LEU A 399 -4.12 -31.33 -2.73
C LEU A 399 -3.63 -32.61 -2.06
N SER A 400 -4.28 -33.75 -2.33
CA SER A 400 -3.91 -35.06 -1.79
C SER A 400 -2.53 -35.54 -2.24
N GLU A 401 -2.04 -35.03 -3.37
CA GLU A 401 -0.79 -35.45 -4.03
C GLU A 401 0.35 -34.44 -3.80
N TRP A 402 0.10 -33.35 -3.05
CA TRP A 402 1.09 -32.28 -2.87
C TRP A 402 2.36 -32.73 -2.11
N GLU A 403 2.26 -33.73 -1.23
CA GLU A 403 3.42 -34.22 -0.46
C GLU A 403 4.24 -35.26 -1.22
N THR A 404 3.63 -35.96 -2.18
CA THR A 404 4.25 -37.06 -2.91
C THR A 404 4.76 -36.63 -4.29
N THR A 405 4.26 -35.52 -4.82
CA THR A 405 4.64 -35.04 -6.15
C THR A 405 5.98 -34.34 -6.12
N GLU A 406 6.99 -34.96 -6.74
CA GLU A 406 8.30 -34.35 -6.93
C GLU A 406 8.23 -33.14 -7.89
N GLY A 407 9.00 -32.09 -7.62
CA GLY A 407 9.01 -30.89 -8.46
C GLY A 407 7.74 -30.02 -8.36
N LEU A 408 6.89 -30.22 -7.36
CA LEU A 408 5.69 -29.42 -7.15
C LEU A 408 6.02 -27.94 -6.87
N HIS A 409 5.50 -27.06 -7.72
CA HIS A 409 5.46 -25.63 -7.49
C HIS A 409 4.13 -25.23 -6.84
N ARG A 410 4.14 -24.21 -5.98
CA ARG A 410 2.94 -23.69 -5.30
C ARG A 410 2.87 -22.18 -5.46
N HIS A 411 1.72 -21.68 -5.86
CA HIS A 411 1.51 -20.25 -6.06
C HIS A 411 0.11 -19.83 -5.60
N ILE A 412 0.02 -18.66 -4.96
CA ILE A 412 -1.25 -18.08 -4.53
C ILE A 412 -1.82 -17.21 -5.64
N CYS A 413 -3.06 -17.50 -6.02
CA CYS A 413 -3.86 -16.78 -7.02
C CYS A 413 -5.06 -16.09 -6.36
N GLU A 414 -5.56 -15.01 -6.96
CA GLU A 414 -6.70 -14.24 -6.44
C GLU A 414 -7.95 -14.38 -7.33
N MET A 415 -9.09 -14.71 -6.73
CA MET A 415 -10.40 -14.71 -7.38
C MET A 415 -11.25 -13.60 -6.76
N GLN A 416 -11.76 -12.68 -7.59
CA GLN A 416 -12.65 -11.61 -7.16
C GLN A 416 -14.06 -11.88 -7.66
N VAL A 417 -15.02 -12.05 -6.75
CA VAL A 417 -16.41 -12.37 -7.09
C VAL A 417 -17.32 -11.18 -6.80
N SER A 418 -17.94 -10.64 -7.84
CA SER A 418 -18.80 -9.45 -7.78
C SER A 418 -20.22 -9.76 -8.27
N CYS A 419 -21.23 -9.16 -7.65
CA CYS A 419 -22.65 -9.36 -7.93
C CYS A 419 -23.24 -8.16 -8.71
N LEU A 420 -24.05 -8.43 -9.75
CA LEU A 420 -24.71 -7.42 -10.60
C LEU A 420 -26.03 -6.92 -10.00
N PRO A 421 -25.98 -6.20 -8.89
CA PRO A 421 -26.33 -4.77 -9.03
C PRO A 421 -25.22 -3.84 -8.53
N CYS A 422 -24.11 -4.39 -8.05
CA CYS A 422 -22.90 -3.64 -7.72
C CYS A 422 -22.06 -3.52 -9.00
N PRO A 423 -21.87 -2.31 -9.58
CA PRO A 423 -21.11 -2.16 -10.82
C PRO A 423 -19.74 -2.84 -10.70
N ALA A 424 -19.48 -3.81 -11.58
CA ALA A 424 -18.20 -4.50 -11.63
C ALA A 424 -17.11 -3.49 -12.01
N PRO A 425 -15.89 -3.59 -11.45
CA PRO A 425 -14.83 -2.60 -11.67
C PRO A 425 -14.16 -2.73 -13.04
N ALA A 426 -14.81 -3.38 -14.03
CA ALA A 426 -14.25 -3.71 -15.33
C ALA A 426 -13.76 -2.48 -16.12
N VAL A 427 -14.21 -1.27 -15.79
CA VAL A 427 -13.78 -0.01 -16.41
C VAL A 427 -12.66 0.70 -15.61
N TRP A 428 -12.34 0.25 -14.38
CA TRP A 428 -11.62 1.06 -13.40
C TRP A 428 -10.16 0.66 -13.12
N LEU A 429 -9.69 -0.48 -13.64
CA LEU A 429 -8.30 -0.91 -13.44
C LEU A 429 -7.32 -0.24 -14.40
N ALA A 430 -7.77 0.36 -15.51
CA ALA A 430 -6.92 1.02 -16.49
C ALA A 430 -6.40 2.40 -16.00
N ASP A 431 -7.15 3.08 -15.13
CA ASP A 431 -6.93 4.51 -14.84
C ASP A 431 -6.35 4.82 -13.45
N ARG A 432 -5.83 3.81 -12.74
CA ARG A 432 -5.08 4.01 -11.48
C ARG A 432 -3.66 4.55 -11.70
N ARG A 433 -3.38 5.29 -12.78
CA ARG A 433 -2.03 5.78 -13.09
C ARG A 433 -1.65 7.05 -12.31
N GLY A 434 -2.58 7.75 -11.65
CA GLY A 434 -2.27 9.05 -11.02
C GLY A 434 -2.63 9.23 -9.53
N TYR A 435 -3.52 8.42 -8.96
CA TYR A 435 -4.32 8.88 -7.80
C TYR A 435 -3.96 8.27 -6.43
N LEU A 436 -2.77 7.69 -6.28
CA LEU A 436 -2.27 7.20 -4.99
C LEU A 436 -0.91 7.82 -4.66
N PHE A 437 -0.91 9.16 -4.60
CA PHE A 437 0.03 9.95 -3.81
C PHE A 437 -0.80 10.83 -2.88
N LEU A 438 -1.40 10.18 -1.88
CA LEU A 438 -1.83 10.77 -0.62
C LEU A 438 -1.30 9.87 0.49
#